data_AF-A0A844T7I6-F1
#
_entry.id   AF-A0A844T7I6-F1
#
_cell.length_a   1.000
_cell.length_b   1.000
_cell.length_c   1.000
_cell.angle_alpha   90.00
_cell.angle_beta   90.00
_cell.angle_gamma   90.00
#
_symmetry.space_group_name_H-M   'P 1'
#
loop_
_entity.id
_entity.type
_entity.pdbx_description
1 polymer ?
#
loop_
_entity_poly.entity_id
_entity_poly.type
_entity_poly.pdbx_seq_one_letter_code
_entity_poly.pdbx_strand_id
1 'polypeptide(L)' 'MSRYYFHITNGHPFDDPAGEELQDEQAAWQQALLTVRDIESNLGLDASNRWSLVVKREDIPVFQIEVTAKRLGSS' A
#
# COMPACT_ATOMS: atom_id res chain seq x y z
N MET A 1 -8.19 -7.43 19.21
CA MET A 1 -7.69 -7.61 17.83
C MET A 1 -8.76 -7.11 16.89
N SER A 2 -8.36 -6.44 15.81
CA SER A 2 -9.25 -6.00 14.74
C SER A 2 -8.73 -6.53 13.40
N ARG A 3 -9.61 -6.70 12.42
CA ARG A 3 -9.21 -7.11 11.08
C ARG A 3 -8.88 -5.88 10.24
N TYR A 4 -7.72 -5.91 9.60
CA TYR A 4 -7.22 -4.86 8.73
C TYR A 4 -7.07 -5.36 7.30
N TYR A 5 -7.39 -4.52 6.33
CA TYR A 5 -7.36 -4.84 4.90
C TYR A 5 -6.38 -3.92 4.20
N PHE A 6 -5.50 -4.49 3.36
CA PHE A 6 -4.42 -3.77 2.70
C PHE A 6 -4.66 -3.72 1.19
N HIS A 7 -5.36 -2.70 0.73
CA HIS A 7 -5.74 -2.55 -0.68
C HIS A 7 -4.65 -1.81 -1.45
N ILE A 8 -4.07 -2.44 -2.47
CA ILE A 8 -3.00 -1.88 -3.28
C ILE A 8 -3.56 -1.51 -4.66
N THR A 9 -3.16 -0.37 -5.20
CA THR A 9 -3.50 0.02 -6.58
C THR A 9 -2.28 0.59 -7.28
N ASN A 10 -2.08 0.24 -8.56
CA ASN A 10 -0.99 0.74 -9.40
C ASN A 10 -1.42 1.08 -10.84
N GLY A 11 -2.73 1.38 -11.00
CA GLY A 11 -3.44 1.33 -12.29
C GLY A 11 -4.38 0.14 -12.39
N HIS A 12 -4.11 -0.94 -11.63
CA HIS A 12 -5.02 -2.05 -11.40
C HIS A 12 -5.24 -2.25 -9.89
N PRO A 13 -6.47 -2.49 -9.42
CA PRO A 13 -6.73 -2.78 -8.03
C PRO A 13 -6.32 -4.22 -7.68
N PHE A 14 -5.61 -4.35 -6.57
CA PHE A 14 -5.42 -5.59 -5.85
C PHE A 14 -6.12 -5.44 -4.50
N ASP A 15 -7.27 -6.10 -4.40
CA ASP A 15 -7.99 -6.20 -3.14
C ASP A 15 -7.45 -7.39 -2.35
N ASP A 16 -7.18 -7.16 -1.08
CA ASP A 16 -6.99 -8.21 -0.09
C ASP A 16 -8.35 -8.52 0.54
N PRO A 17 -9.08 -9.58 0.11
CA PRO A 17 -10.39 -9.89 0.65
C PRO A 17 -10.33 -10.61 2.00
N ALA A 18 -9.19 -11.18 2.37
CA ALA A 18 -9.03 -11.92 3.62
C ALA A 18 -8.75 -10.96 4.76
N GLY A 19 -7.88 -9.97 4.53
CA GLY A 19 -7.34 -9.12 5.56
C GLY A 19 -6.52 -9.89 6.60
N GLU A 20 -5.99 -9.16 7.57
CA GLU A 20 -5.14 -9.70 8.63
C GLU A 20 -5.67 -9.28 10.01
N GLU A 21 -5.73 -10.23 10.95
CA GLU A 21 -6.06 -9.90 12.35
C GLU A 21 -4.82 -9.37 13.06
N LEU A 22 -4.86 -8.10 13.46
CA LEU A 22 -3.75 -7.44 14.13
C LEU A 22 -4.16 -6.92 15.51
N GLN A 23 -3.15 -6.74 16.37
CA GLN A 23 -3.34 -6.33 17.75
C GLN A 23 -3.97 -4.92 17.84
N ASP A 24 -3.40 -3.96 17.11
CA ASP A 24 -3.75 -2.55 17.13
C ASP A 24 -3.36 -1.83 15.82
N GLU A 25 -3.63 -0.53 15.75
CA GLU A 25 -3.31 0.30 14.58
C GLU A 25 -1.81 0.47 14.36
N GLN A 26 -0.98 0.38 15.41
CA GLN A 26 0.47 0.46 15.29
C GLN A 26 1.03 -0.78 14.57
N ALA A 27 0.52 -1.97 14.89
CA ALA A 27 0.84 -3.20 14.18
C ALA A 27 0.41 -3.11 12.69
N ALA A 28 -0.79 -2.58 12.42
CA ALA A 28 -1.27 -2.35 11.05
C ALA A 28 -0.37 -1.36 10.29
N TRP A 29 0.09 -0.30 10.95
CA TRP A 29 1.02 0.65 10.35
C TRP A 29 2.38 0.01 10.02
N GLN A 30 2.94 -0.81 10.91
CA GLN A 30 4.19 -1.53 10.62
C GLN A 30 4.04 -2.47 9.42
N GLN A 31 2.92 -3.21 9.35
CA GLN A 31 2.62 -4.08 8.22
C GLN A 31 2.48 -3.29 6.92
N ALA A 32 1.81 -2.12 6.95
CA ALA A 32 1.69 -1.24 5.79
C ALA A 32 3.05 -0.78 5.25
N LEU A 33 3.98 -0.44 6.15
CA LEU A 33 5.35 -0.07 5.78
C LEU A 33 6.13 -1.24 5.17
N LEU A 34 5.94 -2.46 5.66
CA LEU A 34 6.53 -3.66 5.06
C LEU A 34 5.97 -3.91 3.65
N THR A 35 4.66 -3.77 3.46
CA THR A 35 4.02 -3.87 2.14
C THR A 35 4.57 -2.83 1.17
N VAL A 36 4.77 -1.59 1.63
CA VAL A 36 5.35 -0.52 0.79
C VAL A 36 6.77 -0.85 0.35
N ARG A 37 7.62 -1.42 1.21
CA ARG A 37 8.98 -1.84 0.84
C ARG A 37 8.98 -2.90 -0.28
N ASP A 38 7.99 -3.77 -0.30
CA ASP A 38 7.81 -4.74 -1.39
C ASP A 38 7.37 -4.04 -2.70
N ILE A 39 6.48 -3.05 -2.61
CA ILE A 39 6.08 -2.20 -3.75
C ILE A 39 7.29 -1.44 -4.32
N GLU A 40 8.15 -0.87 -3.48
CA GLU A 40 9.34 -0.13 -3.91
C GLU A 40 10.25 -0.96 -4.84
N SER A 41 10.38 -2.26 -4.56
CA SER A 41 11.17 -3.18 -5.39
C SER A 41 10.57 -3.44 -6.78
N ASN A 42 9.31 -3.08 -6.98
CA ASN A 42 8.55 -3.28 -8.22
C ASN A 42 8.25 -1.96 -8.98
N LEU A 43 8.78 -0.82 -8.51
CA LEU A 43 8.58 0.48 -9.17
C LEU A 43 9.28 0.50 -10.53
N GLY A 44 8.50 0.63 -11.60
CA GLY A 44 9.02 0.84 -12.95
C GLY A 44 9.02 2.32 -13.32
N LEU A 45 10.18 2.87 -13.70
CA LEU A 45 10.30 4.26 -14.17
C LEU A 45 9.44 4.54 -15.41
N ASP A 46 9.15 3.52 -16.22
CA ASP A 46 8.57 3.65 -17.56
C ASP A 46 7.21 2.94 -17.75
N ALA A 47 6.66 2.25 -16.73
CA ALA A 47 5.48 1.38 -16.88
C ALA A 47 4.35 1.61 -15.87
N SER A 48 4.65 1.93 -14.61
CA SER A 48 3.67 2.45 -13.65
C SER A 48 4.41 3.11 -12.51
N ASN A 49 4.20 4.42 -12.40
CA ASN A 49 5.02 5.27 -11.57
C ASN A 49 4.25 5.83 -10.37
N ARG A 50 3.01 5.38 -10.14
CA ARG A 50 2.20 5.72 -8.98
C ARG A 50 1.53 4.48 -8.41
N TRP A 51 1.76 4.27 -7.13
CA TRP A 51 1.14 3.23 -6.32
C TRP A 51 0.41 3.87 -5.15
N SER A 52 -0.68 3.26 -4.72
CA SER A 52 -1.40 3.64 -3.50
C SER A 52 -1.74 2.40 -2.70
N LEU A 53 -1.40 2.41 -1.41
CA LEU A 53 -1.84 1.44 -0.41
C LEU A 53 -2.86 2.12 0.50
N VAL A 54 -4.06 1.58 0.59
CA VAL A 54 -5.09 1.99 1.55
C VAL A 54 -5.27 0.89 2.58
N VAL A 55 -5.08 1.23 3.85
CA VAL A 55 -5.34 0.34 4.97
C VAL A 55 -6.71 0.66 5.54
N LYS A 56 -7.57 -0.34 5.66
CA LYS A 56 -8.87 -0.21 6.32
C LYS A 56 -8.91 -1.07 7.58
N ARG A 57 -9.60 -0.59 8.62
CA ARG A 57 -10.09 -1.42 9.73
C ARG A 57 -11.55 -1.70 9.46
N GLU A 58 -11.89 -2.96 9.22
CA GLU A 58 -13.20 -3.29 8.63
C GLU A 58 -13.43 -2.45 7.36
N ASP A 59 -14.52 -1.69 7.27
CA ASP A 59 -14.82 -0.83 6.13
C ASP A 59 -14.27 0.60 6.24
N ILE A 60 -13.60 0.94 7.35
CA ILE A 60 -13.16 2.30 7.65
C ILE A 60 -11.70 2.49 7.25
N PRO A 61 -11.37 3.38 6.29
CA PRO A 61 -9.98 3.74 5.98
C PRO A 61 -9.30 4.37 7.19
N VAL A 62 -8.12 3.87 7.55
CA VAL A 62 -7.31 4.38 8.68
C VAL A 62 -5.99 4.98 8.21
N PHE A 63 -5.38 4.41 7.16
CA PHE A 63 -4.13 4.92 6.60
C PHE A 63 -4.16 4.90 5.07
N GLN A 64 -3.44 5.83 4.46
CA GLN A 64 -3.12 5.80 3.04
C GLN A 64 -1.65 6.14 2.85
N ILE A 65 -0.96 5.36 2.01
CA ILE A 65 0.40 5.64 1.57
C ILE A 65 0.38 5.73 0.05
N GLU A 66 0.88 6.85 -0.48
CA GLU A 66 1.11 7.01 -1.91
C GLU A 66 2.62 6.97 -2.21
N VAL A 67 3.02 6.13 -3.17
CA VAL A 67 4.40 6.02 -3.62
C VAL A 67 4.44 6.42 -5.08
N THR A 68 5.32 7.35 -5.44
CA THR A 68 5.43 7.83 -6.82
C THR A 68 6.89 7.94 -7.23
N ALA A 69 7.23 7.37 -8.39
CA ALA A 69 8.54 7.51 -9.01
C ALA A 69 8.43 8.44 -10.22
N LYS A 70 9.41 9.32 -10.43
CA LYS A 70 9.47 10.15 -11.63
C LYS A 70 10.91 10.31 -12.05
N ARG A 71 11.21 10.08 -13.33
CA ARG A 71 12.48 10.51 -13.91
C ARG A 71 12.44 12.04 -14.03
N LEU A 72 13.35 12.71 -13.32
CA LEU A 72 13.50 14.16 -13.41
C LEU A 72 14.60 14.46 -14.43
N GLY A 73 14.21 14.53 -15.72
CA GLY A 73 15.08 14.88 -16.85
C GLY A 73 16.02 13.77 -17.33
N SER A 74 16.16 13.69 -18.65
CA SER A 74 17.33 13.14 -19.33
C SER A 74 17.99 14.35 -19.98
N SER A 75 19.15 14.79 -19.52
CA SER A 75 19.96 15.74 -20.30
C SER A 75 20.50 15.07 -21.55
#